data_AF-A0A0B6ANV4-F1
#
_entry.id   AF-A0A0B6ANV4-F1
#
_cell.length_a   1.000
_cell.length_b   1.000
_cell.length_c   1.000
_cell.angle_alpha   90.00
_cell.angle_beta   90.00
_cell.angle_gamma   90.00
#
_symmetry.space_group_name_H-M   'P 1'
#
loop_
_entity.id
_entity.type
_entity.pdbx_description
1 polymer ?
#
loop_
_entity_poly.entity_id
_entity_poly.type
_entity_poly.pdbx_seq_one_letter_code
_entity_poly.pdbx_strand_id
1 'polypeptide(L)' 'MKIAGITLGVVILLVSFLFYILSLMQLVPLIIAGPLLFLAILIIFTLLNNHNKFRGFKK' A
#
# COMPACT_ATOMS: atom_id res chain seq x y z
N MET A 1 12.43 12.88 1.25
CA MET A 1 12.11 11.55 0.68
C MET A 1 10.77 10.98 1.16
N LYS A 2 10.29 11.26 2.39
CA LYS A 2 9.00 10.73 2.90
C LYS A 2 7.79 11.10 2.04
N ILE A 3 7.69 12.37 1.62
CA ILE A 3 6.56 12.86 0.81
C ILE A 3 6.51 12.18 -0.56
N ALA A 4 7.66 12.03 -1.23
CA ALA A 4 7.77 11.32 -2.51
C ALA A 4 7.40 9.83 -2.39
N GLY A 5 7.78 9.18 -1.28
CA GLY A 5 7.38 7.80 -1.00
C GLY A 5 5.87 7.67 -0.76
N ILE A 6 5.28 8.63 -0.03
CA ILE A 6 3.83 8.66 0.21
C ILE A 6 3.07 8.92 -1.09
N THR A 7 3.48 9.86 -1.94
CA THR A 7 2.83 10.11 -3.23
C THR A 7 2.90 8.89 -4.14
N LEU A 8 4.04 8.21 -4.24
CA LEU A 8 4.14 6.94 -4.97
C LEU A 8 3.23 5.85 -4.39
N GLY A 9 3.18 5.73 -3.07
CA GLY A 9 2.28 4.77 -2.39
C GLY A 9 0.81 5.03 -2.71
N VAL A 10 0.38 6.29 -2.71
CA VAL A 10 -1.00 6.69 -3.07
C VAL A 10 -1.31 6.35 -4.53
N VAL A 11 -0.40 6.63 -5.46
CA VAL A 11 -0.57 6.27 -6.87
C VAL A 11 -0.73 4.75 -7.03
N ILE A 12 0.12 3.95 -6.37
CA ILE A 12 0.03 2.49 -6.40
C ILE A 12 -1.30 1.99 -5.82
N LEU A 13 -1.77 2.58 -4.71
CA LEU A 13 -3.07 2.22 -4.13
C LEU A 13 -4.23 2.50 -5.08
N LEU A 14 -4.24 3.66 -5.75
CA LEU A 14 -5.28 3.99 -6.73
C LEU A 14 -5.30 3.02 -7.90
N VAL A 15 -4.13 2.66 -8.44
CA VAL A 15 -4.01 1.68 -9.53
C VAL A 15 -4.47 0.29 -9.08
N SER A 16 -4.03 -0.18 -7.92
CA SER A 16 -4.47 -1.47 -7.38
C SER A 16 -5.97 -1.50 -7.08
N PHE A 17 -6.55 -0.38 -6.65
CA PHE A 17 -7.99 -0.25 -6.43
C PHE A 17 -8.78 -0.37 -7.74
N LEU A 18 -8.33 0.28 -8.80
CA LEU A 18 -8.91 0.12 -10.14
C LEU A 18 -8.82 -1.33 -10.62
N PHE A 19 -7.67 -1.98 -10.43
CA PHE A 19 -7.48 -3.40 -10.77
C PHE A 19 -8.41 -4.33 -9.98
N TYR A 20 -8.67 -4.02 -8.71
CA TYR A 20 -9.60 -4.76 -7.89
C TYR A 20 -11.04 -4.60 -8.39
N ILE A 21 -11.47 -3.40 -8.75
CA ILE A 21 -12.78 -3.18 -9.38
C ILE A 21 -12.90 -3.99 -10.68
N LEU A 22 -11.86 -3.96 -11.52
CA LEU A 22 -11.82 -4.73 -12.76
C LEU A 22 -11.94 -6.24 -12.49
N SER A 23 -11.33 -6.70 -11.40
CA SER A 23 -11.43 -8.08 -10.96
C SER A 23 -12.84 -8.48 -10.49
N LEU A 24 -13.58 -7.57 -9.85
CA LEU A 24 -14.99 -7.78 -9.50
C LEU A 24 -15.87 -7.97 -10.75
N MET A 25 -15.48 -7.36 -11.87
CA MET A 25 -16.13 -7.57 -13.18
C MET A 25 -15.69 -8.86 -13.89
N GLN A 26 -14.96 -9.74 -13.19
CA GLN A 26 -14.39 -10.99 -13.73
C GLN A 26 -13.37 -10.80 -14.87
N LEU A 27 -12.84 -9.58 -15.06
CA LEU A 27 -11.82 -9.28 -16.08
C LEU A 27 -10.40 -9.69 -15.64
N VAL A 28 -10.18 -9.77 -14.33
CA VAL A 28 -8.91 -10.15 -13.70
C VAL A 28 -9.20 -11.13 -12.56
N PRO A 29 -8.36 -12.16 -12.31
CA PRO A 29 -8.56 -13.07 -11.19
C PRO A 29 -8.53 -12.38 -9.84
N LEU A 30 -9.58 -12.57 -9.04
CA LEU A 30 -9.71 -11.96 -7.69
C LEU A 30 -8.60 -12.41 -6.74
N ILE A 31 -8.11 -13.63 -6.93
CA ILE A 31 -6.98 -14.20 -6.19
C ILE A 31 -5.68 -13.40 -6.37
N ILE A 32 -5.54 -12.62 -7.46
CA ILE A 32 -4.37 -11.78 -7.73
C ILE A 32 -4.64 -10.34 -7.30
N ALA A 33 -5.80 -9.80 -7.68
CA ALA A 33 -6.14 -8.41 -7.41
C ALA A 33 -6.31 -8.12 -5.91
N GLY A 34 -6.84 -9.09 -5.13
CA GLY A 34 -6.98 -8.97 -3.68
C GLY A 34 -5.64 -8.80 -2.96
N PRO A 35 -4.67 -9.73 -3.11
CA PRO A 35 -3.33 -9.58 -2.54
C PRO A 35 -2.60 -8.31 -3.01
N LEU A 36 -2.77 -7.93 -4.28
CA LEU A 36 -2.17 -6.71 -4.83
C LEU A 36 -2.67 -5.45 -4.11
N LEU A 37 -3.99 -5.36 -3.87
CA LEU A 37 -4.60 -4.26 -3.15
C LEU A 37 -4.18 -4.24 -1.67
N PHE A 38 -4.12 -5.42 -1.04
CA PHE A 38 -3.65 -5.55 0.33
C PHE A 38 -2.21 -5.07 0.50
N LEU A 39 -1.30 -5.47 -0.41
CA LEU A 39 0.09 -5.01 -0.40
C LEU A 39 0.21 -3.49 -0.57
N ALA A 40 -0.59 -2.90 -1.47
CA ALA A 40 -0.59 -1.45 -1.67
C ALA A 40 -0.99 -0.69 -0.40
N ILE A 41 -2.00 -1.19 0.31
CA ILE A 41 -2.43 -0.64 1.61
C ILE A 41 -1.31 -0.79 2.65
N LEU A 42 -0.68 -1.97 2.74
CA LEU A 42 0.41 -2.23 3.68
C LEU A 42 1.61 -1.29 3.46
N ILE A 43 1.96 -1.02 2.20
CA ILE A 43 3.02 -0.07 1.83
C ILE A 43 2.69 1.34 2.35
N ILE A 44 1.45 1.81 2.19
CA ILE A 44 1.04 3.11 2.74
C ILE A 44 1.13 3.14 4.26
N PHE A 45 0.64 2.11 4.94
CA PHE A 45 0.71 2.05 6.40
C PHE A 45 2.14 2.01 6.89
N THR A 46 3.05 1.27 6.25
CA THR A 46 4.46 1.23 6.64
C THR A 46 5.17 2.56 6.39
N LEU A 47 4.83 3.27 5.31
CA LEU A 47 5.34 4.62 5.02
C LEU A 47 4.85 5.65 6.05
N LEU A 48 3.58 5.57 6.47
CA LEU A 48 2.99 6.44 7.50
C LEU A 48 3.52 6.11 8.90
N ASN A 49 3.68 4.83 9.21
CA ASN A 49 4.07 4.32 10.52
C ASN A 49 5.58 4.50 10.83
N ASN A 50 6.33 5.22 10.00
CA ASN A 50 7.73 5.53 10.28
C ASN A 50 7.92 6.60 11.39
N HIS A 51 6.93 6.79 12.24
CA HIS A 51 6.94 7.66 13.40
C HIS A 51 6.90 6.78 14.65
N ASN A 52 7.94 6.86 15.49
CA ASN A 52 8.07 6.17 16.78
C ASN A 52 8.57 4.72 16.74
N LYS A 53 9.62 4.42 15.95
CA LYS A 53 10.51 3.31 16.34
C LYS A 53 11.00 3.60 17.76
N PHE A 54 10.74 2.69 18.69
CA PHE A 54 11.22 2.76 20.07
C PHE A 54 12.73 2.98 20.03
N ARG A 55 13.16 4.22 20.30
CA ARG A 55 14.57 4.53 20.51
C ARG A 55 14.84 4.02 21.90
N GLY A 56 15.14 2.73 22.02
CA GLY A 56 15.54 2.14 23.29
C GLY A 56 16.57 3.02 23.98
N PHE A 57 16.59 3.01 25.30
CA PHE A 57 17.45 3.85 26.14
C PHE A 57 18.87 3.87 25.57
N LYS A 58 19.25 5.01 24.97
CA LYS A 58 20.62 5.25 24.55
C LYS A 58 21.45 5.30 25.84
N LYS A 59 22.37 4.35 25.99
CA LYS A 59 23.44 4.40 26.99
C LYS A 59 24.51 5.39 26.53
#